data_AF-A0A2P4PZ06-F1
#
_entry.id   AF-A0A2P4PZ06-F1
#
_cell.length_a   1.000
_cell.length_b   1.000
_cell.length_c   1.000
_cell.angle_alpha   90.00
_cell.angle_beta   90.00
_cell.angle_gamma   90.00
#
_symmetry.space_group_name_H-M   'P 1'
#
loop_
_entity.id
_entity.type
_entity.pdbx_description
1 polymer ?
#
loop_
_entity_poly.entity_id
_entity_poly.type
_entity_poly.pdbx_seq_one_letter_code
_entity_poly.pdbx_strand_id
1 'polypeptide(L)'
;IHQENFIHRDFHSGNILSLKNDHKKWVIGDLGLSQPADNSSNNEIYGVIPYVAPEIFRGEVFSKESDIYSLGMIMWELTTGRKPFFNIEHDINLIYQIIDEKRPKRPEITTDAPKCFTNLMKQCWYSDPLKRPSITTIKSIVDDWYRKCKKDDDILAKADNKRLELIESKQIGPEFTEKQDISAIYTSQPLSSLISQVSSNNSSSRVSKQGMYYFYLNNVKFNNY
;
A
#
# COMPACT_ATOMS: atom_id res chain seq x y z
N ILE A 1 6.51 5.12 17.56
CA ILE A 1 6.23 6.16 16.54
C ILE A 1 4.88 6.82 16.81
N HIS A 2 3.73 6.25 16.45
CA HIS A 2 2.42 6.93 16.62
C HIS A 2 2.04 7.28 18.08
N GLN A 3 2.42 6.44 19.05
CA GLN A 3 2.23 6.70 20.49
C GLN A 3 3.01 7.93 20.97
N GLU A 4 4.18 8.18 20.39
CA GLU A 4 5.02 9.36 20.65
C GLU A 4 4.57 10.58 19.84
N ASN A 5 3.39 10.51 19.21
CA ASN A 5 2.86 11.53 18.31
C ASN A 5 3.72 11.83 17.06
N PHE A 6 4.45 10.83 16.56
CA PHE A 6 5.16 10.93 15.27
C PHE A 6 4.45 10.13 14.17
N ILE A 7 4.79 10.45 12.93
CA ILE A 7 4.43 9.73 11.69
C ILE A 7 5.70 9.37 10.91
N HIS A 8 5.69 8.23 10.22
CA HIS A 8 6.85 7.73 9.49
C HIS A 8 6.99 8.36 8.10
N ARG A 9 5.87 8.50 7.38
CA ARG A 9 5.74 9.10 6.03
C ARG A 9 6.35 8.33 4.86
N ASP A 10 7.18 7.34 5.13
CA ASP A 10 7.81 6.48 4.12
C ASP A 10 7.80 5.02 4.58
N PHE A 11 6.67 4.60 5.15
CA PHE A 11 6.55 3.25 5.65
C PHE A 11 6.30 2.29 4.49
N HIS A 12 7.26 1.42 4.20
CA HIS A 12 7.11 0.34 3.24
C HIS A 12 7.94 -0.87 3.68
N SER A 13 7.74 -2.01 3.04
CA SER A 13 8.41 -3.27 3.41
C SER A 13 9.95 -3.22 3.31
N GLY A 14 10.51 -2.29 2.53
CA GLY A 14 11.95 -2.04 2.48
C GLY A 14 12.53 -1.41 3.75
N ASN A 15 11.67 -0.75 4.55
CA ASN A 15 12.03 -0.13 5.82
C ASN A 15 11.70 -1.04 7.02
N ILE A 16 11.43 -2.33 6.78
CA ILE A 16 11.26 -3.35 7.82
C ILE A 16 12.49 -4.25 7.83
N LEU A 17 13.25 -4.21 8.92
CA LEU A 17 14.51 -4.91 9.05
C LEU A 17 14.39 -6.12 9.97
N SER A 18 14.98 -7.25 9.56
CA SER A 18 15.14 -8.43 10.42
C SER A 18 16.46 -8.33 11.19
N LEU A 19 16.42 -8.51 12.51
CA LEU A 19 17.64 -8.53 13.31
C LEU A 19 18.29 -9.92 13.22
N LYS A 20 19.49 -9.99 12.61
CA LYS A 20 20.23 -11.22 12.26
C LYS A 20 20.31 -12.33 13.33
N ASN A 21 20.22 -11.99 14.61
CA ASN A 21 20.41 -12.94 15.71
C ASN A 21 19.09 -13.45 16.32
N ASP A 22 17.94 -12.95 15.86
CA ASP A 22 16.63 -13.42 16.28
C ASP A 22 15.68 -13.34 15.07
N HIS A 23 15.49 -14.47 14.37
CA HIS A 23 14.59 -14.60 13.23
C HIS A 23 13.11 -14.27 13.56
N LYS A 24 12.80 -13.86 14.79
CA LYS A 24 11.47 -13.47 15.24
C LYS A 24 11.36 -11.98 15.59
N LYS A 25 12.44 -11.20 15.48
CA LYS A 25 12.44 -9.77 15.81
C LYS A 25 12.62 -8.89 14.58
N TRP A 26 11.57 -8.12 14.30
CA TRP A 26 11.49 -7.15 13.22
C TRP A 26 11.49 -5.74 13.80
N VAL A 27 12.17 -4.81 13.12
CA VAL A 27 12.22 -3.40 13.51
C VAL A 27 11.88 -2.50 12.33
N ILE A 28 11.25 -1.38 12.62
CA ILE A 28 11.00 -0.31 11.65
C ILE A 28 12.26 0.56 11.60
N GLY A 29 12.83 0.72 10.41
CA GLY A 29 14.00 1.53 10.12
C GLY A 29 13.65 2.83 9.38
N ASP A 30 14.69 3.54 8.95
CA ASP A 30 14.64 4.75 8.12
C ASP A 30 13.62 5.82 8.57
N LEU A 31 13.96 6.52 9.65
CA LEU A 31 13.15 7.61 10.20
C LEU A 31 13.54 8.99 9.64
N GLY A 32 14.33 9.06 8.56
CA GLY A 32 14.85 10.32 8.01
C GLY A 32 13.77 11.31 7.56
N LEU A 33 12.58 10.80 7.22
CA LEU A 33 11.42 11.57 6.79
C LEU A 33 10.34 11.74 7.88
N SER A 34 10.55 11.12 9.05
CA SER A 34 9.58 11.14 10.14
C SER A 34 9.40 12.54 10.73
N GLN A 35 8.17 12.86 11.12
CA GLN A 35 7.85 14.17 11.71
C GLN A 35 6.76 14.06 12.78
N PRO A 36 6.60 15.09 13.65
CA PRO A 36 5.44 15.19 14.54
C PRO A 36 4.13 15.18 13.74
N ALA A 37 3.11 14.47 14.24
CA ALA A 37 1.83 14.30 13.55
C ALA A 37 1.00 15.59 13.48
N ASP A 38 1.31 16.57 14.33
CA ASP A 38 0.72 17.91 14.39
C ASP A 38 1.45 18.92 13.49
N ASN A 39 2.56 18.51 12.84
CA ASN A 39 3.26 19.36 11.90
C ASN A 39 2.54 19.38 10.53
N SER A 40 1.98 20.53 10.17
CA SER A 40 1.30 20.77 8.89
C SER A 40 2.24 21.30 7.79
N SER A 41 3.56 21.15 7.93
CA SER A 41 4.50 21.66 6.93
C SER A 41 4.33 20.95 5.58
N ASN A 42 4.09 21.73 4.51
CA ASN A 42 4.08 21.27 3.12
C ASN A 42 5.51 21.07 2.59
N ASN A 43 6.25 20.16 3.24
CA ASN A 43 7.55 19.74 2.77
C ASN A 43 7.40 18.89 1.49
N GLU A 44 8.50 18.74 0.76
CA GLU A 44 8.59 17.82 -0.37
C GLU A 44 8.01 16.46 0.02
N ILE A 45 7.14 15.93 -0.84
CA ILE A 45 6.50 14.63 -0.63
C ILE A 45 7.44 13.58 -1.18
N TYR A 46 7.96 12.74 -0.29
CA TYR A 46 8.74 11.55 -0.63
C TYR A 46 7.88 10.31 -0.45
N GLY A 47 8.20 9.26 -1.20
CA GLY A 47 7.72 7.92 -0.90
C GLY A 47 7.78 6.97 -2.07
N VAL A 48 7.28 5.75 -1.84
CA VAL A 48 7.12 4.71 -2.85
C VAL A 48 5.66 4.65 -3.27
N ILE A 49 5.33 5.05 -4.52
CA ILE A 49 3.95 5.29 -5.00
C ILE A 49 2.92 4.25 -4.53
N PRO A 50 3.14 2.93 -4.68
CA PRO A 50 2.23 1.89 -4.17
C PRO A 50 1.82 2.00 -2.70
N TYR A 51 2.68 2.51 -1.83
CA TYR A 51 2.49 2.61 -0.38
C TYR A 51 1.98 3.99 0.06
N VAL A 52 1.97 4.97 -0.84
CA VAL A 52 1.50 6.33 -0.53
C VAL A 52 -0.02 6.37 -0.54
N ALA A 53 -0.59 6.94 0.51
CA ALA A 53 -2.04 7.01 0.70
C ALA A 53 -2.71 7.98 -0.30
N PRO A 54 -3.95 7.70 -0.75
CA PRO A 54 -4.61 8.45 -1.82
C PRO A 54 -4.82 9.93 -1.47
N GLU A 55 -5.04 10.27 -0.21
CA GLU A 55 -5.18 11.65 0.26
C GLU A 55 -3.89 12.48 0.08
N ILE A 56 -2.72 11.86 0.17
CA ILE A 56 -1.43 12.54 -0.04
C ILE A 56 -1.29 12.98 -1.49
N PHE A 57 -1.72 12.12 -2.43
CA PHE A 57 -1.77 12.49 -3.84
C PHE A 57 -2.81 13.57 -4.16
N ARG A 58 -3.79 13.80 -3.27
CA ARG A 58 -4.76 14.91 -3.37
C ARG A 58 -4.23 16.21 -2.74
N GLY A 59 -3.00 16.20 -2.24
CA GLY A 59 -2.36 17.36 -1.61
C GLY A 59 -2.71 17.53 -0.13
N GLU A 60 -3.29 16.52 0.52
CA GLU A 60 -3.46 16.53 1.97
C GLU A 60 -2.13 16.22 2.68
N VAL A 61 -2.03 16.63 3.94
CA VAL A 61 -0.83 16.40 4.76
C VAL A 61 -0.76 14.96 5.25
N PHE A 62 0.46 14.45 5.44
CA PHE A 62 0.66 13.15 6.05
C PHE A 62 0.09 13.10 7.47
N SER A 63 -0.45 11.93 7.81
CA SER A 63 -1.11 11.65 9.08
C SER A 63 -0.78 10.24 9.58
N LYS A 64 -1.22 9.90 10.80
CA LYS A 64 -1.04 8.52 11.31
C LYS A 64 -1.78 7.54 10.41
N GLU A 65 -2.95 7.94 9.92
CA GLU A 65 -3.80 7.17 9.01
C GLU A 65 -3.11 6.92 7.67
N SER A 66 -2.26 7.82 7.20
CA SER A 66 -1.46 7.62 5.98
C SER A 66 -0.43 6.49 6.15
N ASP A 67 0.24 6.38 7.32
CA ASP A 67 1.11 5.22 7.62
C ASP A 67 0.29 3.92 7.72
N ILE A 68 -0.98 3.99 8.19
CA ILE A 68 -1.88 2.82 8.24
C ILE A 68 -2.23 2.31 6.84
N TYR A 69 -2.41 3.22 5.87
CA TYR A 69 -2.60 2.80 4.47
C TYR A 69 -1.40 2.01 3.98
N SER A 70 -0.19 2.50 4.24
CA SER A 70 1.04 1.83 3.85
C SER A 70 1.17 0.46 4.52
N LEU A 71 0.77 0.35 5.81
CA LEU A 71 0.65 -0.94 6.50
C LEU A 71 -0.35 -1.87 5.79
N GLY A 72 -1.48 -1.38 5.30
CA GLY A 72 -2.43 -2.15 4.50
C GLY A 72 -1.80 -2.72 3.23
N MET A 73 -0.92 -1.97 2.57
CA MET A 73 -0.17 -2.44 1.40
C MET A 73 0.89 -3.48 1.75
N ILE A 74 1.57 -3.34 2.88
CA ILE A 74 2.47 -4.36 3.42
C ILE A 74 1.70 -5.64 3.77
N MET A 75 0.53 -5.52 4.42
CA MET A 75 -0.33 -6.65 4.71
C MET A 75 -0.73 -7.38 3.42
N TRP A 76 -1.00 -6.66 2.34
CA TRP A 76 -1.25 -7.27 1.03
C TRP A 76 -0.04 -8.01 0.48
N GLU A 77 1.15 -7.41 0.54
CA GLU A 77 2.40 -8.06 0.14
C GLU A 77 2.63 -9.39 0.89
N LEU A 78 2.28 -9.45 2.18
CA LEU A 78 2.36 -10.70 2.96
C LEU A 78 1.41 -11.79 2.45
N THR A 79 0.28 -11.43 1.86
CA THR A 79 -0.66 -12.44 1.31
C THR A 79 -0.18 -13.04 0.00
N THR A 80 0.45 -12.22 -0.85
CA THR A 80 0.78 -12.60 -2.23
C THR A 80 2.25 -12.93 -2.45
N GLY A 81 3.13 -12.48 -1.54
CA GLY A 81 4.57 -12.51 -1.72
C GLY A 81 5.06 -11.56 -2.81
N ARG A 82 4.25 -10.60 -3.24
CA ARG A 82 4.58 -9.65 -4.31
C ARG A 82 4.46 -8.21 -3.82
N LYS A 83 5.24 -7.31 -4.41
CA LYS A 83 5.07 -5.88 -4.17
C LYS A 83 3.75 -5.38 -4.78
N PRO A 84 3.03 -4.45 -4.13
CA PRO A 84 1.78 -3.93 -4.68
C PRO A 84 2.03 -3.22 -6.01
N PHE A 85 1.23 -3.56 -7.03
CA PHE A 85 1.32 -3.02 -8.39
C PHE A 85 2.62 -3.37 -9.15
N PHE A 86 3.27 -4.51 -8.85
CA PHE A 86 4.52 -4.97 -9.49
C PHE A 86 4.50 -5.11 -11.02
N ASN A 87 3.31 -5.19 -11.63
CA ASN A 87 3.09 -5.35 -13.07
C ASN A 87 2.56 -4.08 -13.74
N ILE A 88 2.68 -2.92 -13.09
CA ILE A 88 2.24 -1.62 -13.61
C ILE A 88 3.40 -0.64 -13.48
N GLU A 89 3.55 0.23 -14.47
CA GLU A 89 4.46 1.37 -14.40
C GLU A 89 4.09 2.33 -13.25
N HIS A 90 5.09 2.82 -12.52
CA HIS A 90 4.88 3.71 -11.37
C HIS A 90 4.88 5.19 -11.79
N ASP A 91 3.93 5.55 -12.64
CA ASP A 91 3.77 6.88 -13.21
C ASP A 91 2.52 7.62 -12.67
N ILE A 92 2.17 8.74 -13.32
CA ILE A 92 0.96 9.50 -13.00
C ILE A 92 -0.33 8.68 -13.21
N ASN A 93 -0.33 7.72 -14.14
CA ASN A 93 -1.50 6.89 -14.39
C ASN A 93 -1.77 5.97 -13.20
N LEU A 94 -0.73 5.41 -12.57
CA LEU A 94 -0.89 4.65 -11.33
C LEU A 94 -1.43 5.53 -10.19
N ILE A 95 -1.01 6.80 -10.10
CA ILE A 95 -1.51 7.73 -9.09
C ILE A 95 -3.01 8.01 -9.27
N TYR A 96 -3.47 8.34 -10.49
CA TYR A 96 -4.91 8.50 -10.76
C TYR A 96 -5.69 7.26 -10.37
N GLN A 97 -5.12 6.12 -10.71
CA GLN A 97 -5.68 4.82 -10.44
C GLN A 97 -5.83 4.56 -8.91
N ILE A 98 -4.84 4.93 -8.10
CA ILE A 98 -4.92 4.90 -6.63
C ILE A 98 -5.99 5.87 -6.09
N ILE A 99 -6.10 7.07 -6.66
CA ILE A 99 -7.06 8.11 -6.25
C ILE A 99 -8.50 7.72 -6.55
N ASP A 100 -8.76 7.18 -7.76
CA ASP A 100 -10.11 6.95 -8.27
C ASP A 100 -10.75 5.65 -7.76
N GLU A 101 -9.98 4.79 -7.09
CA GLU A 101 -10.39 3.50 -6.50
C GLU A 101 -10.97 2.48 -7.49
N LYS A 102 -11.18 2.86 -8.75
CA LYS A 102 -11.86 2.07 -9.76
C LYS A 102 -10.93 1.15 -10.51
N ARG A 103 -9.64 1.50 -10.61
CA ARG A 103 -8.53 0.65 -11.08
C ARG A 103 -7.19 1.28 -10.68
N PRO A 104 -6.12 0.53 -10.36
CA PRO A 104 -5.99 -0.87 -10.70
C PRO A 104 -6.94 -1.61 -9.78
N LYS A 105 -7.48 -2.76 -10.20
CA LYS A 105 -8.21 -3.57 -9.23
C LYS A 105 -7.29 -3.65 -8.01
N ARG A 106 -7.78 -3.23 -6.82
CA ARG A 106 -7.01 -3.37 -5.57
C ARG A 106 -6.29 -4.71 -5.66
N PRO A 107 -4.96 -4.75 -5.44
CA PRO A 107 -4.16 -5.89 -5.88
C PRO A 107 -4.83 -7.22 -5.52
N GLU A 108 -4.92 -8.15 -6.48
CA GLU A 108 -5.79 -9.32 -6.32
C GLU A 108 -5.41 -10.11 -5.07
N ILE A 109 -6.40 -10.33 -4.19
CA ILE A 109 -6.20 -11.02 -2.93
C ILE A 109 -6.30 -12.51 -3.20
N THR A 110 -5.27 -13.25 -2.84
CA THR A 110 -5.24 -14.70 -2.96
C THR A 110 -6.29 -15.34 -2.03
N THR A 111 -6.91 -16.44 -2.45
CA THR A 111 -8.03 -17.07 -1.73
C THR A 111 -7.61 -17.85 -0.47
N ASP A 112 -6.31 -17.90 -0.18
CA ASP A 112 -5.69 -18.57 0.96
C ASP A 112 -5.60 -17.66 2.20
N ALA A 113 -5.67 -16.34 2.06
CA ALA A 113 -5.62 -15.42 3.19
C ALA A 113 -6.92 -15.50 4.03
N PRO A 114 -6.84 -15.68 5.36
CA PRO A 114 -8.02 -15.76 6.22
C PRO A 114 -8.92 -14.53 6.12
N LYS A 115 -10.23 -14.74 6.26
CA LYS A 115 -11.21 -13.66 6.17
C LYS A 115 -10.96 -12.55 7.19
N CYS A 116 -10.50 -12.90 8.39
CA CYS A 116 -10.14 -11.91 9.41
C CYS A 116 -8.96 -11.03 8.95
N PHE A 117 -7.91 -11.63 8.39
CA PHE A 117 -6.74 -10.92 7.87
C PHE A 117 -7.11 -10.01 6.70
N THR A 118 -7.83 -10.56 5.72
CA THR A 118 -8.24 -9.80 4.52
C THR A 118 -9.20 -8.66 4.86
N ASN A 119 -10.09 -8.84 5.84
CA ASN A 119 -10.94 -7.75 6.32
C ASN A 119 -10.13 -6.64 6.99
N LEU A 120 -9.17 -6.97 7.87
CA LEU A 120 -8.33 -5.98 8.53
C LEU A 120 -7.47 -5.21 7.52
N MET A 121 -6.81 -5.93 6.61
CA MET A 121 -6.04 -5.34 5.50
C MET A 121 -6.91 -4.37 4.68
N LYS A 122 -8.15 -4.77 4.36
CA LYS A 122 -9.08 -3.90 3.63
C LYS A 122 -9.48 -2.65 4.40
N GLN A 123 -9.57 -2.73 5.73
CA GLN A 123 -9.83 -1.57 6.57
C GLN A 123 -8.63 -0.61 6.57
N CYS A 124 -7.41 -1.13 6.62
CA CYS A 124 -6.19 -0.31 6.62
C CYS A 124 -6.05 0.54 5.36
N TRP A 125 -6.49 0.06 4.19
CA TRP A 125 -6.31 0.77 2.93
C TRP A 125 -7.55 1.53 2.41
N TYR A 126 -8.56 1.76 3.28
CA TYR A 126 -9.72 2.58 2.92
C TYR A 126 -9.27 3.96 2.41
N SER A 127 -9.95 4.51 1.42
CA SER A 127 -9.54 5.81 0.88
C SER A 127 -9.85 6.98 1.79
N ASP A 128 -10.91 6.87 2.57
CA ASP A 128 -11.20 7.80 3.66
C ASP A 128 -10.28 7.45 4.85
N PRO A 129 -9.32 8.32 5.21
CA PRO A 129 -8.39 8.06 6.30
C PRO A 129 -9.11 7.84 7.63
N LEU A 130 -10.27 8.48 7.86
CA LEU A 130 -11.02 8.35 9.11
C LEU A 130 -11.67 6.98 9.29
N LYS A 131 -11.80 6.19 8.22
CA LYS A 131 -12.31 4.81 8.27
C LYS A 131 -11.22 3.79 8.55
N ARG A 132 -9.95 4.20 8.57
CA ARG A 132 -8.83 3.31 8.86
C ARG A 132 -8.72 3.11 10.38
N PRO A 133 -8.41 1.89 10.84
CA PRO A 133 -8.23 1.63 12.26
C PRO A 133 -6.92 2.24 12.76
N SER A 134 -6.88 2.67 14.02
CA SER A 134 -5.63 3.11 14.65
C SER A 134 -4.64 1.94 14.79
N ILE A 135 -3.34 2.23 14.88
CA ILE A 135 -2.34 1.19 15.13
C ILE A 135 -2.58 0.44 16.45
N THR A 136 -3.14 1.10 17.47
CA THR A 136 -3.50 0.47 18.74
C THR A 136 -4.64 -0.53 18.55
N THR A 137 -5.65 -0.20 17.74
CA THR A 137 -6.73 -1.11 17.37
C THR A 137 -6.20 -2.32 16.61
N ILE A 138 -5.35 -2.09 15.61
CA ILE A 138 -4.69 -3.16 14.83
C ILE A 138 -3.89 -4.08 15.74
N LYS A 139 -3.07 -3.52 16.63
CA LYS A 139 -2.27 -4.29 17.60
C LYS A 139 -3.16 -5.19 18.46
N SER A 140 -4.26 -4.67 18.99
CA SER A 140 -5.19 -5.47 19.80
C SER A 140 -5.78 -6.65 19.01
N ILE A 141 -6.16 -6.42 17.74
CA ILE A 141 -6.71 -7.47 16.87
C ILE A 141 -5.65 -8.55 16.59
N VAL A 142 -4.42 -8.15 16.29
CA VAL A 142 -3.32 -9.08 16.01
C VAL A 142 -2.90 -9.85 17.27
N ASP A 143 -2.85 -9.19 18.43
CA ASP A 143 -2.60 -9.85 19.72
C ASP A 143 -3.68 -10.90 20.04
N ASP A 144 -4.94 -10.60 19.73
CA ASP A 144 -6.05 -11.54 19.88
C ASP A 144 -5.92 -12.74 18.96
N TRP A 145 -5.49 -12.54 17.72
CA TRP A 145 -5.17 -13.64 16.81
C TRP A 145 -4.04 -14.49 17.37
N TYR A 146 -2.91 -13.89 17.73
CA TYR A 146 -1.74 -14.59 18.27
C TYR A 146 -2.07 -15.40 19.54
N ARG A 147 -2.92 -14.87 20.43
CA ARG A 147 -3.39 -15.60 21.62
C ARG A 147 -4.28 -16.79 21.27
N LYS A 148 -5.09 -16.68 20.20
CA LYS A 148 -5.97 -17.77 19.72
C LYS A 148 -5.20 -18.83 18.94
N CYS A 149 -4.12 -18.47 18.24
CA CYS A 149 -3.22 -19.37 17.51
C CYS A 149 -2.58 -20.47 18.38
N LYS A 150 -2.54 -20.29 19.70
CA LYS A 150 -2.04 -21.30 20.65
C LYS A 150 -3.05 -22.42 20.96
N LYS A 151 -4.08 -22.60 20.13
CA LYS A 151 -5.13 -23.62 20.26
C LYS A 151 -5.20 -24.45 18.97
N ASP A 152 -5.65 -25.69 19.06
CA ASP A 152 -5.59 -26.72 18.00
C ASP A 152 -6.34 -26.40 16.68
N ASP A 153 -7.03 -25.26 16.57
CA ASP A 153 -7.74 -24.80 15.37
C ASP A 153 -7.24 -23.43 14.88
N ASP A 154 -5.91 -23.30 14.77
CA ASP A 154 -5.26 -22.07 14.31
C ASP A 154 -5.49 -21.83 12.80
N ILE A 155 -6.44 -20.96 12.50
CA ILE A 155 -6.78 -20.50 11.15
C ILE A 155 -5.58 -19.84 10.45
N LEU A 156 -4.69 -19.15 11.19
CA LEU A 156 -3.52 -18.51 10.61
C LEU A 156 -2.47 -19.55 10.22
N ALA A 157 -2.15 -20.51 11.10
CA ALA A 157 -1.25 -21.61 10.75
C ALA A 157 -1.73 -22.44 9.56
N LYS A 158 -3.04 -22.72 9.47
CA LYS A 158 -3.63 -23.40 8.31
C LYS A 158 -3.46 -22.61 7.03
N ALA A 159 -3.65 -21.29 7.08
CA ALA A 159 -3.44 -20.43 5.92
C ALA A 159 -1.96 -20.33 5.54
N ASP A 160 -1.05 -20.32 6.49
CA ASP A 160 0.39 -20.31 6.23
C ASP A 160 0.85 -21.63 5.58
N ASN A 161 0.37 -22.78 6.04
CA ASN A 161 0.64 -24.07 5.38
C ASN A 161 0.12 -24.08 3.94
N LYS A 162 -1.11 -23.62 3.71
CA LYS A 162 -1.66 -23.48 2.36
C LYS A 162 -0.84 -22.52 1.51
N ARG A 163 -0.33 -21.43 2.08
CA ARG A 163 0.54 -20.48 1.38
C ARG A 163 1.87 -21.12 0.99
N LEU A 164 2.47 -21.93 1.86
CA LEU A 164 3.68 -22.69 1.55
C LEU A 164 3.45 -23.65 0.38
N GLU A 165 2.34 -24.40 0.37
CA GLU A 165 1.96 -25.27 -0.76
C GLU A 165 1.80 -24.49 -2.08
N LEU A 166 1.22 -23.28 -2.03
CA LEU A 166 1.08 -22.41 -3.20
C LEU A 166 2.42 -21.85 -3.70
N ILE A 167 3.36 -21.57 -2.80
CA ILE A 167 4.73 -21.15 -3.15
C ILE A 167 5.49 -22.32 -3.78
N GLU A 168 5.44 -23.51 -3.18
CA GLU A 168 6.10 -24.72 -3.70
C GLU A 168 5.56 -25.11 -5.07
N SER A 169 4.24 -24.96 -5.29
CA SER A 169 3.59 -25.18 -6.59
C SER A 169 3.73 -24.00 -7.57
N LYS A 170 4.51 -22.97 -7.22
CA LYS A 170 4.77 -21.77 -8.05
C LYS A 170 3.51 -21.08 -8.55
N GLN A 171 2.47 -21.02 -7.73
CA GLN A 171 1.25 -20.25 -8.01
C GLN A 171 1.35 -18.81 -7.47
N ILE A 172 2.21 -18.58 -6.47
CA ILE A 172 2.48 -17.28 -5.85
C ILE A 172 3.98 -17.13 -5.54
N GLY A 173 4.39 -16.00 -4.98
CA GLY A 173 5.78 -15.71 -4.62
C GLY A 173 6.60 -15.02 -5.71
N PRO A 174 7.86 -14.67 -5.40
CA PRO A 174 8.72 -13.85 -6.28
C PRO A 174 9.17 -14.57 -7.56
N GLU A 175 9.16 -15.90 -7.56
CA GLU A 175 9.50 -16.72 -8.75
C GLU A 175 8.32 -16.87 -9.72
N PHE A 176 7.13 -16.39 -9.38
CA PHE A 176 5.98 -16.43 -10.30
C PHE A 176 6.22 -15.49 -11.49
N THR A 177 6.21 -16.08 -12.68
CA THR A 177 6.57 -15.50 -13.97
C THR A 177 5.53 -14.54 -14.54
N GLU A 178 5.16 -13.49 -13.81
CA GLU A 178 4.72 -12.26 -14.47
C GLU A 178 5.92 -11.32 -14.44
N LYS A 179 6.42 -10.93 -15.62
CA LYS A 179 7.56 -10.01 -15.73
C LYS A 179 7.25 -8.78 -14.87
N GLN A 180 8.07 -8.55 -13.84
CA GLN A 180 8.12 -7.26 -13.17
C GLN A 180 8.32 -6.22 -14.26
N ASP A 181 7.47 -5.20 -14.27
CA ASP A 181 7.69 -4.10 -15.19
C ASP A 181 9.02 -3.43 -14.82
N ILE A 182 9.91 -3.28 -15.80
CA ILE A 182 11.23 -2.66 -15.58
C ILE A 182 11.08 -1.22 -15.08
N SER A 183 9.92 -0.60 -15.34
CA SER A 183 9.55 0.75 -14.89
C SER A 183 8.92 0.83 -13.48
N ALA A 184 8.69 -0.30 -12.80
CA ALA A 184 8.15 -0.30 -11.44
C ALA A 184 9.24 0.08 -10.40
N ILE A 185 9.07 1.23 -9.75
CA ILE A 185 10.05 1.81 -8.82
C ILE A 185 9.64 1.59 -7.36
N TYR A 186 10.46 0.86 -6.61
CA TYR A 186 10.24 0.54 -5.19
C TYR A 186 11.20 1.24 -4.23
N THR A 187 11.91 2.25 -4.72
CA THR A 187 12.78 3.12 -3.92
C THR A 187 12.07 4.44 -3.65
N SER A 188 12.23 4.96 -2.43
CA SER A 188 11.68 6.26 -2.05
C SER A 188 12.26 7.37 -2.93
N GLN A 189 11.39 8.24 -3.46
CA GLN A 189 11.77 9.33 -4.35
C GLN A 189 10.86 10.55 -4.14
N PRO A 190 11.31 11.76 -4.53
CA PRO A 190 10.45 12.94 -4.56
C PRO A 190 9.26 12.73 -5.52
N LEU A 191 8.06 13.11 -5.09
CA LEU A 191 6.80 12.92 -5.83
C LEU A 191 6.12 14.24 -6.19
N SER A 192 6.67 15.39 -5.81
CA SER A 192 6.08 16.72 -6.08
C SER A 192 5.77 16.94 -7.56
N SER A 193 6.67 16.56 -8.46
CA SER A 193 6.47 16.69 -9.91
C SER A 193 5.22 15.95 -10.38
N LEU A 194 5.04 14.69 -9.95
CA LEU A 194 3.88 13.88 -10.32
C LEU A 194 2.58 14.43 -9.70
N ILE A 195 2.63 14.84 -8.42
CA ILE A 195 1.46 15.39 -7.70
C ILE A 195 1.02 16.74 -8.31
N SER A 196 1.96 17.57 -8.76
CA SER A 196 1.65 18.84 -9.42
C SER A 196 0.89 18.63 -10.74
N GLN A 197 1.21 17.58 -11.48
CA GLN A 197 0.52 17.21 -12.71
C GLN A 197 -0.90 16.72 -12.42
N VAL A 198 -1.10 15.92 -11.35
CA VAL A 198 -2.43 15.49 -10.88
C VAL A 198 -3.30 16.70 -10.54
N SER A 199 -2.73 17.68 -9.83
CA SER A 199 -3.44 18.91 -9.45
C SER A 199 -3.83 19.77 -10.65
N SER A 200 -2.96 19.85 -11.66
CA SER A 200 -3.16 20.65 -12.89
C SER A 200 -4.22 20.05 -13.83
N ASN A 201 -4.34 18.72 -13.86
CA ASN A 201 -5.34 18.04 -14.67
C ASN A 201 -6.73 18.04 -14.00
N ASN A 202 -6.78 18.05 -12.66
CA ASN A 202 -8.02 18.17 -11.89
C ASN A 202 -8.63 19.59 -11.95
N SER A 203 -7.80 20.63 -12.10
CA SER A 203 -8.30 22.01 -12.27
C SER A 203 -8.85 22.27 -13.68
N SER A 204 -8.35 21.53 -14.68
CA SER A 204 -8.83 21.57 -16.07
C SER A 204 -10.16 20.81 -16.28
N SER A 205 -10.64 20.05 -15.29
CA SER A 205 -11.74 19.08 -15.43
C SER A 205 -13.03 19.43 -14.67
N ARG A 206 -13.32 20.73 -14.46
CA ARG A 206 -14.67 21.18 -14.04
C ARG A 206 -15.79 20.85 -15.06
N VAL A 207 -15.50 20.14 -16.14
CA VAL A 207 -16.48 19.61 -17.10
C VAL A 207 -16.72 18.12 -16.81
N SER A 208 -17.74 17.84 -16.00
CA SER A 208 -18.44 16.55 -15.80
C SER A 208 -17.59 15.27 -15.63
N LYS A 209 -17.75 14.60 -14.48
CA LYS A 209 -17.12 13.30 -14.12
C LYS A 209 -17.34 12.15 -15.14
N GLN A 210 -18.13 12.36 -16.18
CA GLN A 210 -18.40 11.39 -17.25
C GLN A 210 -17.62 11.68 -18.55
N GLY A 211 -17.17 12.93 -18.75
CA GLY A 211 -16.40 13.35 -19.93
C GLY A 211 -14.91 13.02 -19.88
N MET A 212 -14.29 13.06 -18.69
CA MET A 212 -12.86 12.74 -18.54
C MET A 212 -12.51 11.30 -18.90
N TYR A 213 -13.42 10.35 -18.59
CA TYR A 213 -13.23 8.93 -18.95
C TYR A 213 -13.22 8.73 -20.47
N TYR A 214 -14.04 9.48 -21.20
CA TYR A 214 -14.07 9.44 -22.67
C TYR A 214 -12.84 10.10 -23.30
N PHE A 215 -12.32 11.19 -22.72
CA PHE A 215 -11.14 11.87 -23.27
C PHE A 215 -9.87 11.03 -23.12
N TYR A 216 -9.68 10.37 -21.97
CA TYR A 216 -8.50 9.52 -21.74
C TYR A 216 -8.53 8.22 -22.55
N LEU A 217 -9.67 7.54 -22.67
CA LEU A 217 -9.77 6.31 -23.47
C LEU A 217 -9.59 6.54 -24.98
N ASN A 218 -9.92 7.73 -25.48
CA ASN A 218 -9.76 8.05 -26.90
C ASN A 218 -8.30 8.42 -27.26
N ASN A 219 -7.51 8.93 -26.31
CA ASN A 219 -6.11 9.28 -26.57
C ASN A 219 -5.14 8.09 -26.46
N VAL A 220 -5.53 6.99 -25.79
CA VAL A 220 -4.72 5.75 -25.74
C VAL A 220 -4.85 4.92 -27.03
N LYS A 221 -5.81 5.21 -27.91
CA LYS A 221 -6.02 4.47 -29.17
C LYS A 221 -5.26 5.02 -30.39
N PHE A 222 -4.50 6.09 -30.27
CA PHE A 222 -3.68 6.62 -31.36
C PHE A 222 -2.21 6.67 -30.97
N ASN A 223 -1.58 5.51 -30.88
CA ASN A 223 -0.14 5.34 -31.07
C ASN A 223 0.11 3.86 -31.42
N ASN A 224 -0.36 3.47 -32.60
CA ASN A 224 0.09 2.29 -33.32
C ASN A 224 0.17 2.68 -34.80
N TYR A 225 1.31 3.24 -35.19
CA TYR A 225 1.91 3.11 -36.51
C TYR A 225 3.42 3.05 -36.34
#